data_AF-A0A0M0T7T8-F1
#
_entry.id   AF-A0A0M0T7T8-F1
#
_cell.length_a   1.000
_cell.length_b   1.000
_cell.length_c   1.000
_cell.angle_alpha   90.00
_cell.angle_beta   90.00
_cell.angle_gamma   90.00
#
_symmetry.space_group_name_H-M   'P 1'
#
loop_
_entity.id
_entity.type
_entity.pdbx_description
1 polymer ?
#
loop_
_entity_poly.entity_id
_entity_poly.type
_entity_poly.pdbx_seq_one_letter_code
_entity_poly.pdbx_strand_id
1 'polypeptide(L)'
;MTEKQVKLTESSMRGYNGHLFMTEFQNGKTITPVSQRKQDRILATVRSEIAAKPATKELETMPPVTPPIKEPSVSEDKHEES
;
A
#
# COMPACT_ATOMS: atom_id res chain seq x y z
N MET A 1 3.09 -27.48 -3.10
CA MET A 1 2.00 -26.50 -3.30
C MET A 1 2.65 -25.18 -3.69
N THR A 2 2.33 -24.63 -4.87
CA THR A 2 3.03 -23.46 -5.42
C THR A 2 2.30 -22.19 -5.01
N GLU A 3 2.88 -21.42 -4.09
CA GLU A 3 2.35 -20.11 -3.72
C GLU A 3 2.58 -19.14 -4.88
N LYS A 4 1.53 -18.43 -5.29
CA LYS A 4 1.55 -17.47 -6.39
C LYS A 4 0.92 -16.17 -5.93
N GLN A 5 1.25 -15.11 -6.64
CA GLN A 5 0.65 -13.81 -6.41
C GLN A 5 -0.61 -13.64 -7.26
N VAL A 6 -1.51 -12.77 -6.79
CA VAL A 6 -2.74 -12.41 -7.50
C VAL A 6 -2.71 -10.93 -7.80
N LYS A 7 -3.11 -10.56 -9.01
CA LYS A 7 -3.29 -9.18 -9.46
C LYS A 7 -4.77 -8.92 -9.69
N LEU A 8 -5.31 -7.91 -9.03
CA LEU A 8 -6.64 -7.38 -9.26
C LEU A 8 -6.65 -6.55 -10.54
N THR A 9 -7.76 -6.63 -11.28
CA THR A 9 -8.01 -5.73 -12.42
C THR A 9 -8.38 -4.33 -11.93
N GLU A 10 -8.15 -3.30 -12.75
CA GLU A 10 -8.46 -1.89 -12.39
C GLU A 10 -9.93 -1.70 -11.97
N SER A 11 -10.85 -2.39 -12.64
CA SER A 11 -12.27 -2.39 -12.29
C SER A 11 -12.54 -2.89 -10.87
N SER A 12 -11.76 -3.88 -10.40
CA SER A 12 -11.90 -4.43 -9.04
C SER A 12 -11.19 -3.57 -7.99
N MET A 13 -10.12 -2.86 -8.35
CA MET A 13 -9.40 -1.98 -7.42
C MET A 13 -10.28 -0.80 -6.95
N ARG A 14 -11.15 -0.28 -7.82
CA ARG A 14 -11.95 0.93 -7.53
C ARG A 14 -12.95 0.76 -6.38
N GLY A 15 -13.26 -0.48 -5.98
CA GLY A 15 -14.16 -0.80 -4.86
C GLY A 15 -13.55 -1.67 -3.77
N TYR A 16 -12.23 -1.96 -3.84
CA TYR A 16 -11.60 -2.95 -2.98
C TYR A 16 -10.48 -2.36 -2.11
N ASN A 17 -10.74 -2.22 -0.80
CA ASN A 17 -9.79 -1.71 0.20
C ASN A 17 -8.99 -2.81 0.94
N GLY A 18 -8.74 -3.97 0.32
CA GLY A 18 -7.80 -4.97 0.89
C GLY A 18 -8.34 -5.92 1.96
N HIS A 19 -9.46 -5.60 2.62
CA HIS A 19 -9.89 -6.31 3.83
C HIS A 19 -10.56 -7.68 3.63
N LEU A 20 -11.14 -7.97 2.46
CA LEU A 20 -12.01 -9.15 2.27
C LEU A 20 -11.27 -10.50 2.38
N PHE A 21 -9.98 -10.52 2.06
CA PHE A 21 -9.17 -11.74 2.09
C PHE A 21 -8.09 -11.73 3.17
N MET A 22 -8.09 -10.71 4.04
CA MET A 22 -7.00 -10.44 5.00
C MET A 22 -5.63 -10.55 4.33
N THR A 23 -5.51 -9.91 3.15
CA THR A 23 -4.31 -9.97 2.32
C THR A 23 -4.01 -8.57 1.84
N GLU A 24 -2.76 -8.15 1.97
CA GLU A 24 -2.34 -6.82 1.56
C GLU A 24 -2.08 -6.79 0.06
N PHE A 25 -2.58 -5.74 -0.59
CA PHE A 25 -2.37 -5.48 -2.00
C PHE A 25 -1.65 -4.14 -2.16
N GLN A 26 -0.56 -4.13 -2.92
CA GLN A 26 0.13 -2.93 -3.36
C GLN A 26 -0.06 -2.78 -4.87
N ASN A 27 -0.62 -1.64 -5.30
CA ASN A 27 -0.94 -1.39 -6.72
C ASN A 27 -1.78 -2.52 -7.36
N GLY A 28 -2.74 -3.06 -6.59
CA GLY A 28 -3.61 -4.17 -7.02
C GLY A 28 -2.94 -5.55 -7.04
N LYS A 29 -1.67 -5.70 -6.66
CA LYS A 29 -0.99 -6.99 -6.55
C LYS A 29 -0.80 -7.40 -5.10
N THR A 30 -0.98 -8.67 -4.78
CA THR A 30 -0.66 -9.21 -3.44
C THR A 30 0.81 -9.01 -3.13
N ILE A 31 1.13 -8.41 -1.98
CA ILE A 31 2.51 -8.20 -1.53
C ILE A 31 3.19 -9.56 -1.30
N THR A 32 2.51 -10.42 -0.55
CA THR A 32 2.97 -11.79 -0.27
C THR A 32 2.28 -12.80 -1.19
N PRO A 33 3.01 -13.84 -1.64
CA PRO A 33 2.39 -14.98 -2.30
C PRO A 33 1.31 -15.60 -1.41
N VAL A 34 0.20 -15.99 -2.02
CA VAL A 34 -0.93 -16.62 -1.30
C VAL A 34 -1.04 -18.10 -1.66
N SER A 35 -1.59 -18.90 -0.74
CA SER A 35 -1.85 -20.32 -0.99
C SER A 35 -2.93 -20.52 -2.04
N GLN A 36 -2.95 -21.70 -2.69
CA GLN A 36 -3.91 -22.02 -3.74
C GLN A 36 -5.37 -21.77 -3.30
N ARG A 37 -5.73 -22.18 -2.08
CA ARG A 37 -7.07 -21.98 -1.52
C ARG A 37 -7.47 -20.50 -1.42
N LYS A 38 -6.51 -19.62 -1.09
CA LYS A 38 -6.75 -18.17 -1.07
C LYS A 38 -6.85 -17.62 -2.49
N GLN A 39 -6.00 -18.07 -3.41
CA GLN A 39 -6.07 -17.67 -4.83
C GLN A 39 -7.46 -17.95 -5.40
N ASP A 40 -7.96 -19.18 -5.22
CA ASP A 40 -9.25 -19.61 -5.76
C ASP A 40 -10.40 -18.77 -5.19
N ARG A 41 -10.34 -18.43 -3.90
CA ARG A 41 -11.32 -17.52 -3.27
C ARG A 41 -11.27 -16.11 -3.87
N ILE A 42 -10.07 -15.55 -4.06
CA ILE A 42 -9.91 -14.21 -4.63
C ILE A 42 -10.45 -14.19 -6.06
N LEU A 43 -10.05 -15.16 -6.88
CA LEU A 43 -10.48 -15.31 -8.28
C LEU A 43 -12.00 -15.48 -8.42
N ALA A 44 -12.63 -16.21 -7.50
CA ALA A 44 -14.07 -16.41 -7.50
C ALA A 44 -14.88 -15.17 -7.08
N THR A 45 -14.26 -14.27 -6.31
CA THR A 45 -14.97 -13.14 -5.68
C THR A 45 -14.77 -11.83 -6.46
N VAL A 46 -13.58 -11.62 -7.02
CA VAL A 46 -13.22 -10.39 -7.74
C VAL A 46 -12.51 -10.70 -9.05
N ARG A 47 -12.69 -9.81 -10.04
CA ARG A 47 -12.02 -9.95 -11.34
C ARG A 47 -10.51 -9.75 -11.16
N SER A 48 -9.79 -10.86 -11.19
CA SER A 48 -8.37 -10.94 -10.89
C SER A 48 -7.69 -11.99 -11.74
N GLU A 49 -6.37 -11.91 -11.81
CA GLU A 49 -5.52 -12.80 -12.59
C GLU A 49 -4.36 -13.30 -11.73
N ILE A 50 -3.90 -14.52 -12.00
CA ILE A 50 -2.70 -15.06 -11.33
C ILE A 50 -1.49 -14.35 -11.92
N ALA A 51 -0.83 -13.53 -11.11
CA ALA A 51 0.45 -12.95 -11.46
C ALA A 51 1.53 -14.01 -11.27
N ALA A 52 2.20 -14.39 -12.36
CA ALA A 52 3.45 -15.13 -12.27
C ALA A 52 4.43 -14.30 -11.41
N LYS A 53 5.15 -14.99 -10.51
CA LYS A 53 6.07 -14.47 -9.50
C LYS A 53 6.72 -13.16 -9.96
N PRO A 54 6.47 -12.01 -9.30
CA PRO A 54 7.21 -10.81 -9.66
C PRO A 54 8.68 -11.04 -9.31
N ALA A 55 9.56 -10.64 -10.20
CA ALA A 55 10.89 -10.23 -9.79
C ALA A 55 10.71 -9.14 -8.73
N THR A 56 11.32 -9.34 -7.57
CA THR A 56 11.50 -8.34 -6.52
C THR A 56 12.11 -7.11 -7.16
N LYS A 57 11.30 -6.13 -7.57
CA LYS A 57 11.79 -4.78 -7.85
C LYS A 57 11.52 -3.97 -6.60
N GLU A 58 12.55 -4.00 -5.75
CA GLU A 58 13.05 -2.88 -4.96
C GLU A 58 12.02 -1.78 -4.67
N LEU A 59 11.55 -1.77 -3.43
CA LEU A 59 11.27 -0.51 -2.74
C LEU A 59 12.62 0.19 -2.50
N GLU A 60 13.17 0.82 -3.53
CA GLU A 60 14.20 1.83 -3.37
C GLU A 60 13.56 3.08 -2.75
N THR A 61 14.19 3.55 -1.67
CA THR A 61 14.20 4.94 -1.19
C THR A 61 12.91 5.51 -0.59
N MET A 62 12.66 5.20 0.68
CA MET A 62 12.26 6.26 1.61
C MET A 62 13.55 6.93 2.11
N PRO A 63 13.79 8.25 1.88
CA PRO A 63 14.78 8.95 2.68
C PRO A 63 14.28 9.04 4.13
N PRO A 64 15.16 8.98 5.15
CA PRO A 64 14.75 9.16 6.53
C PRO A 64 14.18 10.58 6.68
N VAL A 65 12.88 10.69 6.97
CA VAL A 65 12.29 11.98 7.33
C VAL A 65 12.77 12.31 8.74
N THR A 66 13.85 13.08 8.81
CA THR A 66 14.30 13.78 10.02
C THR A 66 13.14 14.64 10.53
N PRO A 67 12.77 14.60 11.82
CA PRO A 67 11.78 15.53 12.34
C PRO A 67 12.36 16.95 12.28
N PRO A 68 11.67 17.95 11.68
CA PRO A 68 12.11 19.33 11.80
C PRO A 68 11.88 19.77 13.25
N ILE A 69 12.97 19.95 14.00
CA ILE A 69 12.99 20.78 15.20
C ILE A 69 12.56 22.17 14.74
N LYS A 70 11.32 22.54 15.02
CA LYS A 70 10.84 23.92 14.84
C LYS A 70 10.71 24.53 16.22
N GLU A 71 11.84 25.02 16.75
CA GLU A 71 11.81 26.15 17.67
C GLU A 71 11.31 27.37 16.88
N PRO A 72 10.29 28.09 17.33
CA PRO A 72 10.15 29.49 16.99
C PRO A 72 10.79 30.31 18.12
N SER A 73 12.07 30.60 17.95
CA SER A 73 12.62 31.89 18.37
C SER A 73 12.01 32.94 17.44
N VAL A 74 11.13 33.80 17.96
CA VAL A 74 10.83 35.10 17.35
C VAL A 74 10.78 36.13 18.46
N SER A 75 11.87 36.89 18.52
CA SER A 75 12.04 38.15 19.22
C SER A 75 11.10 39.23 18.65
N GLU A 76 10.60 40.08 19.54
CA GLU A 76 10.21 41.51 19.39
C GLU A 76 9.34 41.95 18.19
N ASP A 77 8.20 42.59 18.45
CA ASP A 77 8.08 44.06 18.41
C ASP A 77 6.70 44.58 18.89
N LYS A 78 6.65 45.88 19.20
CA LYS A 78 5.68 46.68 19.96
C LYS A 78 4.32 47.01 19.29
N HIS A 79 3.50 47.68 20.13
CA HIS A 79 2.39 48.64 19.92
C HIS A 79 0.98 48.09 20.28
N GLU A 80 0.36 48.58 21.37
CA GLU A 80 -0.67 49.66 21.43
C GLU A 80 -1.99 49.19 20.79
N GLU A 81 -3.21 49.33 21.30
CA GLU A 81 -3.86 50.20 22.28
C GLU A 81 -5.30 49.66 22.42
N SER A 82 -5.90 49.73 23.61
CA SER A 82 -7.34 50.02 23.90
C SER A 82 -7.70 49.63 25.32
#